data_AF-A0A2E6MGV3-F1
#
_entry.id   AF-A0A2E6MGV3-F1
#
_cell.length_a   1.000
_cell.length_b   1.000
_cell.length_c   1.000
_cell.angle_alpha   90.00
_cell.angle_beta   90.00
_cell.angle_gamma   90.00
#
_symmetry.space_group_name_H-M   'P 1'
#
loop_
_entity.id
_entity.type
_entity.pdbx_description
1 polymer ?
#
loop_
_entity_poly.entity_id
_entity_poly.type
_entity_poly.pdbx_seq_one_letter_code
_entity_poly.pdbx_strand_id
1 'polypeptide(L)'
;MKLTTNDSGEINSEEIVRDPVSLPLIISVGDLAEVLEESQVEVIKSLMKQGVMASVNQEVDFSVAARVAQSFNIPVIKPKESLDNEDALNVGSSIDTSEKNTGEKRAPVITVLGHVDHGKTTLLDAIRKTNDVEKEEGGITQKIGAYQVRHKKSEITFIDTPGHEAFSSMRISGTSVTDIVILVVAADDGLMPQTIESINHAKNAKVPIIVAVNKCDLEGADVDKVKGQLTEHELIVEDYGGEVLCVEVSALKGEGIDGLLESISLLSEISELDSNSNLSGKGVIIESYNDPKKGSISTVLVKSGSFKHGDILVSGNNSGKIRQMIDGYGIEVKKAKPSTPIQVMGMGGINQIGDVVEVVENEKQARKLIQKRSRNSQKQNNKITTLSQVVKRAKASKEKEINIVIKTGSNGALTAVEQVVNDLTSEDIQVKIISGSVGAVTESDVMLASSAEDCIIVAFQTIVQGGAKSQSESNNIPIRSFDIIYTLVDEIKAIIQGLQGEEKSEVNIGSARILEVFPRGKIQKIAGVRVSDGKILRNARIRLVRDSEIIFDGGIESMRHLTQNVTELTNNLEGGIVLNGYHEIQIEDILECYELK
;
A
#
# COMPACT_ATOMS: atom_id res chain seq x y z
N MET A 1 -38.96 37.66 -12.53
CA MET A 1 -40.19 38.05 -13.27
C MET A 1 -40.88 39.20 -12.54
N LYS A 2 -40.63 40.43 -12.99
CA LYS A 2 -41.50 41.63 -12.92
C LYS A 2 -40.75 42.71 -13.72
N LEU A 3 -41.24 43.01 -14.92
CA LEU A 3 -40.72 44.07 -15.78
C LEU A 3 -41.48 45.35 -15.44
N THR A 4 -40.77 46.36 -14.94
CA THR A 4 -41.25 47.74 -14.84
C THR A 4 -40.33 48.60 -15.68
N THR A 5 -40.85 49.11 -16.79
CA THR A 5 -40.19 50.06 -17.68
C THR A 5 -40.32 51.48 -17.13
N ASN A 6 -39.21 52.21 -17.06
CA ASN A 6 -39.22 53.67 -17.00
C ASN A 6 -38.32 54.24 -18.11
N ASP A 7 -38.78 55.36 -18.67
CA ASP A 7 -38.28 56.06 -19.85
C ASP A 7 -36.92 56.72 -19.63
N SER A 8 -35.87 56.00 -20.01
CA SER A 8 -34.59 56.57 -20.44
C SER A 8 -33.83 55.44 -21.12
N GLY A 9 -33.68 55.50 -22.45
CA GLY A 9 -33.03 54.48 -23.28
C GLY A 9 -31.52 54.34 -23.05
N GLU A 10 -31.12 54.08 -21.81
CA GLU A 10 -29.81 53.55 -21.44
C GLU A 10 -30.00 52.09 -21.05
N ILE A 11 -29.41 51.18 -21.83
CA ILE A 11 -29.23 49.80 -21.40
C ILE A 11 -28.18 49.84 -20.30
N ASN A 12 -28.62 50.02 -19.05
CA ASN A 12 -27.83 49.57 -17.91
C ASN A 12 -27.77 48.05 -18.03
N SER A 13 -26.61 47.52 -18.40
CA SER A 13 -26.28 46.13 -18.15
C SER A 13 -26.32 45.93 -16.65
N GLU A 14 -27.47 45.54 -16.11
CA GLU A 14 -27.57 45.01 -14.75
C GLU A 14 -26.53 43.89 -14.65
N GLU A 15 -25.46 44.13 -13.89
CA GLU A 15 -24.49 43.10 -13.55
C GLU A 15 -25.28 41.94 -12.95
N ILE A 16 -25.34 40.82 -13.67
CA ILE A 16 -25.90 39.58 -13.18
C ILE A 16 -24.95 39.12 -12.08
N VAL A 17 -25.22 39.53 -10.85
CA VAL A 17 -24.49 39.05 -9.67
C VAL A 17 -24.88 37.59 -9.48
N ARG A 18 -24.03 36.68 -9.96
CA ARG A 18 -24.20 35.24 -9.76
C ARG A 18 -23.95 34.89 -8.29
N ASP A 19 -24.69 33.90 -7.79
CA ASP A 19 -24.56 33.43 -6.41
C ASP A 19 -23.11 33.00 -6.12
N PRO A 20 -22.61 33.24 -4.90
CA PRO A 20 -21.23 32.95 -4.57
C PRO A 20 -20.95 31.45 -4.53
N VAL A 21 -19.86 31.04 -5.17
CA VAL A 21 -19.49 29.63 -5.36
C VAL A 21 -18.35 29.26 -4.41
N SER A 22 -18.46 28.08 -3.80
CA SER A 22 -17.42 27.54 -2.91
C SER A 22 -16.48 26.63 -3.70
N LEU A 23 -15.24 27.07 -3.91
CA LEU A 23 -14.21 26.29 -4.60
C LEU A 23 -13.34 25.50 -3.60
N PRO A 24 -12.93 24.25 -3.91
CA PRO A 24 -11.95 23.50 -3.12
C PRO A 24 -10.51 24.04 -3.32
N LEU A 25 -9.55 23.55 -2.53
CA LEU A 25 -8.14 23.97 -2.61
C LEU A 25 -7.46 23.59 -3.93
N ILE A 26 -7.87 22.47 -4.51
CA ILE A 26 -7.42 21.95 -5.80
C ILE A 26 -8.67 21.51 -6.56
N ILE A 27 -8.78 21.89 -7.83
CA ILE A 27 -9.91 21.55 -8.71
C ILE A 27 -9.38 21.25 -10.12
N SER A 28 -9.94 20.26 -10.81
CA SER A 28 -9.61 20.03 -12.21
C SER A 28 -10.21 21.15 -13.08
N VAL A 29 -9.60 21.45 -14.23
CA VAL A 29 -10.15 22.46 -15.15
C VAL A 29 -11.56 22.09 -15.63
N GLY A 30 -11.83 20.79 -15.82
CA GLY A 30 -13.16 20.26 -16.14
C GLY A 30 -14.18 20.56 -15.05
N ASP A 31 -13.87 20.23 -13.80
CA ASP A 31 -14.76 20.48 -12.66
C ASP A 31 -14.94 21.98 -12.40
N LEU A 32 -13.90 22.79 -12.62
CA LEU A 32 -13.97 24.25 -12.51
C LEU A 32 -14.97 24.83 -13.53
N ALA A 33 -15.01 24.29 -14.75
CA ALA A 33 -15.98 24.70 -15.75
C ALA A 33 -17.42 24.34 -15.36
N GLU A 34 -17.64 23.15 -14.82
CA GLU A 34 -18.96 22.75 -14.30
C GLU A 34 -19.41 23.62 -13.12
N VAL A 35 -18.50 23.92 -12.19
CA VAL A 35 -18.79 24.70 -10.98
C VAL A 35 -19.04 26.18 -11.29
N LEU A 36 -18.44 26.72 -12.35
CA LEU A 36 -18.70 28.08 -12.84
C LEU A 36 -19.89 28.17 -13.80
N GLU A 37 -20.47 27.03 -14.19
CA GLU A 37 -21.49 26.91 -15.25
C GLU A 37 -21.04 27.51 -16.59
N GLU A 38 -19.77 27.36 -16.93
CA GLU A 38 -19.14 27.89 -18.15
C GLU A 38 -18.57 26.76 -19.02
N SER A 39 -18.32 27.03 -20.30
CA SER A 39 -17.74 26.02 -21.18
C SER A 39 -16.27 25.73 -20.83
N GLN A 40 -15.85 24.46 -20.92
CA GLN A 40 -14.45 24.06 -20.69
C GLN A 40 -13.47 24.87 -21.56
N VAL A 41 -13.89 25.23 -22.78
CA VAL A 41 -13.09 26.03 -23.72
C VAL A 41 -12.89 27.46 -23.21
N GLU A 42 -13.90 28.08 -22.59
CA GLU A 42 -13.81 29.44 -22.05
C GLU A 42 -12.95 29.50 -20.78
N VAL A 43 -13.07 28.50 -19.91
CA VAL A 43 -12.22 28.37 -18.71
C VAL A 43 -10.75 28.20 -19.10
N ILE A 44 -10.44 27.35 -20.08
CA ILE A 44 -9.07 27.19 -20.60
C ILE A 44 -8.55 28.50 -21.20
N LYS A 45 -9.37 29.22 -21.97
CA LYS A 45 -8.98 30.55 -22.51
C LYS A 45 -8.69 31.56 -21.40
N SER A 46 -9.45 31.54 -20.30
CA SER A 46 -9.20 32.43 -19.16
C SER A 46 -7.90 32.07 -18.44
N LEU A 47 -7.64 30.78 -18.22
CA LEU A 47 -6.36 30.29 -17.69
C LEU A 47 -5.16 30.73 -18.54
N MET A 48 -5.27 30.61 -19.87
CA MET A 48 -4.21 31.05 -20.79
C MET A 48 -3.97 32.56 -20.73
N LYS A 49 -5.02 33.38 -20.61
CA LYS A 49 -4.89 34.85 -20.43
C LYS A 49 -4.17 35.21 -19.13
N GLN A 50 -4.22 34.33 -18.13
CA GLN A 50 -3.56 34.49 -16.83
C GLN A 50 -2.18 33.82 -16.78
N GLY A 51 -1.68 33.30 -17.92
CA GLY A 51 -0.34 32.70 -18.04
C GLY A 51 -0.26 31.24 -17.61
N VAL A 52 -1.39 30.57 -17.38
CA VAL A 52 -1.44 29.15 -16.99
C VAL A 52 -1.88 28.31 -18.18
N MET A 53 -1.00 27.42 -18.65
CA MET A 53 -1.35 26.40 -19.65
C MET A 53 -1.79 25.12 -18.94
N ALA A 54 -3.08 24.80 -19.04
CA ALA A 54 -3.67 23.62 -18.42
C ALA A 54 -4.61 22.88 -19.38
N SER A 55 -4.60 21.55 -19.34
CA SER A 55 -5.57 20.69 -20.05
C SER A 55 -6.82 20.43 -19.20
N VAL A 56 -7.90 19.89 -19.79
CA VAL A 56 -9.19 19.66 -19.11
C VAL A 56 -9.05 18.82 -17.83
N ASN A 57 -8.16 17.83 -17.84
CA ASN A 57 -7.94 16.92 -16.71
C ASN A 57 -6.87 17.40 -15.73
N GLN A 58 -6.24 18.54 -15.99
CA GLN A 58 -5.17 19.06 -15.16
C GLN A 58 -5.76 19.80 -13.96
N GLU A 59 -5.14 19.62 -12.81
CA GLU A 59 -5.53 20.27 -11.56
C GLU A 59 -4.94 21.68 -11.47
N VAL A 60 -5.73 22.60 -10.91
CA VAL A 60 -5.33 23.99 -10.63
C VAL A 60 -5.64 24.34 -9.18
N ASP A 61 -4.73 25.11 -8.57
CA ASP A 61 -4.88 25.57 -7.19
C ASP A 61 -6.00 26.60 -7.05
N PHE A 62 -6.54 26.72 -5.83
CA PHE A 62 -7.58 27.70 -5.48
C PHE A 62 -7.21 29.12 -5.88
N SER A 63 -5.95 29.53 -5.76
CA SER A 63 -5.51 30.88 -6.13
C SER A 63 -5.65 31.15 -7.64
N VAL A 64 -5.48 30.12 -8.47
CA VAL A 64 -5.68 30.18 -9.93
C VAL A 64 -7.17 30.08 -10.24
N ALA A 65 -7.86 29.10 -9.66
CA ALA A 65 -9.29 28.88 -9.86
C ALA A 65 -10.15 30.10 -9.44
N ALA A 66 -9.79 30.75 -8.33
CA ALA A 66 -10.47 31.96 -7.86
C ALA A 66 -10.26 33.16 -8.78
N ARG A 67 -9.07 33.30 -9.38
CA ARG A 67 -8.81 34.34 -10.39
C ARG A 67 -9.58 34.10 -11.68
N VAL A 68 -9.75 32.84 -12.07
CA VAL A 68 -10.60 32.46 -13.20
C VAL A 68 -12.05 32.77 -12.90
N ALA A 69 -12.57 32.38 -11.74
CA ALA A 69 -13.94 32.70 -11.32
C ALA A 69 -14.22 34.21 -11.27
N GLN A 70 -13.26 35.02 -10.79
CA GLN A 70 -13.34 36.48 -10.84
C GLN A 70 -13.43 37.04 -12.26
N SER A 71 -12.77 36.41 -13.25
CA SER A 71 -12.89 36.82 -14.66
C SER A 71 -14.28 36.61 -15.25
N PHE A 72 -15.09 35.75 -14.62
CA PHE A 72 -16.50 35.51 -14.96
C PHE A 72 -17.47 36.25 -14.02
N ASN A 73 -16.99 37.20 -13.21
CA ASN A 73 -17.77 37.94 -12.22
C ASN A 73 -18.48 37.03 -11.18
N ILE A 74 -17.92 35.86 -10.88
CA ILE A 74 -18.45 34.94 -9.87
C ILE A 74 -17.70 35.17 -8.54
N PRO A 75 -18.36 35.66 -7.48
CA PRO A 75 -17.73 35.81 -6.18
C PRO A 75 -17.40 34.44 -5.59
N VAL A 76 -16.13 34.23 -5.22
CA VAL A 76 -15.68 32.96 -4.63
C VAL A 76 -15.65 33.08 -3.12
N ILE A 77 -16.29 32.14 -2.44
CA ILE A 77 -16.12 31.96 -0.99
C ILE A 77 -14.85 31.13 -0.80
N LYS A 78 -13.83 31.73 -0.16
CA LYS A 78 -12.67 30.97 0.31
C LYS A 78 -13.21 29.86 1.21
N PRO A 79 -12.90 28.57 0.94
CA PRO A 79 -13.22 27.53 1.89
C PRO A 79 -12.63 27.97 3.23
N LYS A 80 -13.42 27.93 4.30
CA LYS A 80 -12.83 28.01 5.64
C LYS A 80 -11.72 26.98 5.63
N GLU A 81 -10.52 27.40 6.00
CA GLU A 81 -9.39 26.50 6.25
C GLU A 81 -9.87 25.47 7.29
N SER A 82 -10.48 24.38 6.80
CA SER A 82 -10.29 23.09 7.40
C SER A 82 -8.80 22.84 7.19
N LEU A 83 -8.07 22.73 8.29
CA LEU A 83 -6.64 22.49 8.42
C LEU A 83 -6.18 21.16 7.77
N ASP A 84 -6.87 20.66 6.73
CA ASP A 84 -7.02 19.23 6.54
C ASP A 84 -6.16 18.68 5.38
N ASN A 85 -5.22 19.46 4.82
CA ASN A 85 -4.22 18.93 3.87
C ASN A 85 -2.79 18.91 4.42
N GLU A 86 -2.52 19.57 5.54
CA GLU A 86 -1.27 19.34 6.28
C GLU A 86 -1.43 18.17 7.26
N ASP A 87 -2.64 17.94 7.80
CA ASP A 87 -2.91 16.94 8.84
C ASP A 87 -2.74 15.47 8.41
N ALA A 88 -2.73 15.13 7.12
CA ALA A 88 -2.50 13.74 6.69
C ALA A 88 -1.06 13.25 6.95
N LEU A 89 -0.10 14.18 7.03
CA LEU A 89 1.30 13.92 7.41
C LEU A 89 1.61 14.45 8.83
N ASN A 90 0.75 15.29 9.39
CA ASN A 90 0.92 16.02 10.65
C ASN A 90 0.00 15.57 11.78
N VAL A 91 -0.43 14.30 11.80
CA VAL A 91 -1.25 13.76 12.91
C VAL A 91 -0.56 13.93 14.29
N GLY A 92 0.77 14.10 14.30
CA GLY A 92 1.55 14.41 15.50
C GLY A 92 1.79 15.89 15.82
N SER A 93 1.65 16.83 14.88
CA SER A 93 2.06 18.24 15.06
C SER A 93 0.91 19.23 15.24
N SER A 94 -0.33 18.85 14.92
CA SER A 94 -1.55 19.62 15.24
C SER A 94 -2.09 19.36 16.66
N ILE A 95 -1.28 18.79 17.55
CA ILE A 95 -1.51 18.88 18.99
C ILE A 95 -0.98 20.24 19.45
N ASP A 96 -1.84 21.24 19.34
CA ASP A 96 -1.63 22.59 19.87
C ASP A 96 -1.26 22.50 21.37
N THR A 97 0.03 22.58 21.68
CA THR A 97 0.60 22.62 23.04
C THR A 97 0.71 24.07 23.54
N SER A 98 -0.10 24.97 22.99
CA SER A 98 -0.16 26.39 23.34
C SER A 98 -0.57 26.66 24.80
N GLU A 99 -1.07 25.66 25.52
CA GLU A 99 -1.22 25.74 26.99
C GLU A 99 0.13 25.54 27.69
N LYS A 100 0.88 26.66 27.82
CA LYS A 100 2.08 26.86 28.64
C LYS A 100 2.78 25.55 29.01
N ASN A 101 3.67 25.11 28.13
CA ASN A 101 4.63 24.07 28.44
C ASN A 101 5.28 24.40 29.79
N THR A 102 5.23 23.47 30.75
CA THR A 102 5.75 23.69 32.10
C THR A 102 7.28 23.72 32.13
N GLY A 103 7.95 23.53 30.98
CA GLY A 103 9.39 23.35 30.87
C GLY A 103 9.87 22.02 31.46
N GLU A 104 8.98 21.03 31.61
CA GLU A 104 9.40 19.70 32.05
C GLU A 104 9.98 18.95 30.86
N LYS A 105 11.30 18.67 30.92
CA LYS A 105 11.99 17.83 29.94
C LYS A 105 11.29 16.48 29.83
N ARG A 106 10.97 16.07 28.60
CA ARG A 106 10.46 14.72 28.30
C ARG A 106 11.50 13.87 27.61
N ALA A 107 11.30 12.55 27.69
CA ALA A 107 12.11 11.59 26.94
C ALA A 107 11.92 11.81 25.41
N PRO A 108 12.99 11.75 24.61
CA PRO A 108 12.87 11.72 23.16
C PRO A 108 12.24 10.42 22.69
N VAL A 109 11.40 10.53 21.65
CA VAL A 109 10.79 9.40 20.95
C VAL A 109 11.58 9.15 19.67
N ILE A 110 12.14 7.95 19.55
CA ILE A 110 13.07 7.55 18.51
C ILE A 110 12.43 6.47 17.65
N THR A 111 12.43 6.61 16.33
CA THR A 111 12.10 5.49 15.42
C THR A 111 13.37 5.02 14.73
N VAL A 112 13.52 3.70 14.66
CA VAL A 112 14.62 3.06 13.95
C VAL A 112 14.14 2.64 12.55
N LEU A 113 14.77 3.19 11.52
CA LEU A 113 14.49 2.94 10.11
C LEU A 113 15.71 2.31 9.41
N GLY A 114 15.51 1.78 8.21
CA GLY A 114 16.58 1.16 7.40
C GLY A 114 16.10 -0.05 6.61
N HIS A 115 16.94 -0.54 5.72
CA HIS A 115 16.65 -1.71 4.88
C HIS A 115 16.54 -3.02 5.69
N VAL A 116 15.88 -4.01 5.11
CA VAL A 116 15.86 -5.40 5.61
C VAL A 116 17.31 -5.90 5.80
N ASP A 117 17.53 -6.70 6.85
CA ASP A 117 18.85 -7.29 7.19
C ASP A 117 20.00 -6.33 7.54
N HIS A 118 19.74 -5.02 7.62
CA HIS A 118 20.70 -4.06 8.18
C HIS A 118 20.84 -4.15 9.72
N GLY A 119 20.14 -5.08 10.36
CA GLY A 119 20.28 -5.36 11.79
C GLY A 119 19.53 -4.41 12.73
N LYS A 120 18.42 -3.78 12.28
CA LYS A 120 17.56 -2.92 13.13
C LYS A 120 17.10 -3.62 14.42
N THR A 121 16.51 -4.81 14.28
CA THR A 121 16.06 -5.61 15.43
C THR A 121 17.23 -6.01 16.31
N THR A 122 18.36 -6.41 15.71
CA THR A 122 19.58 -6.74 16.47
C THR A 122 20.09 -5.55 17.27
N LEU A 123 20.06 -4.34 16.70
CA LEU A 123 20.44 -3.11 17.38
C LEU A 123 19.50 -2.81 18.56
N LEU A 124 18.19 -2.90 18.33
CA LEU A 124 17.19 -2.70 19.38
C LEU A 124 17.31 -3.75 20.49
N ASP A 125 17.56 -5.01 20.15
CA ASP A 125 17.81 -6.08 21.12
C ASP A 125 19.10 -5.86 21.92
N ALA A 126 20.15 -5.35 21.28
CA ALA A 126 21.38 -5.03 21.98
C ALA A 126 21.19 -3.87 22.97
N ILE A 127 20.44 -2.82 22.57
CA ILE A 127 20.02 -1.72 23.44
C ILE A 127 19.15 -2.23 24.61
N ARG A 128 18.24 -3.20 24.36
CA ARG A 128 17.43 -3.82 25.42
C ARG A 128 18.28 -4.61 26.41
N LYS A 129 19.22 -5.43 25.93
CA LYS A 129 20.10 -6.27 26.75
C LYS A 129 21.03 -5.47 27.64
N THR A 130 21.53 -4.32 27.18
CA THR A 130 22.31 -3.41 28.02
C THR A 130 21.54 -2.89 29.24
N ASN A 131 20.21 -3.08 29.29
CA ASN A 131 19.34 -2.62 30.37
C ASN A 131 18.71 -3.77 31.19
N ASP A 132 19.30 -4.97 31.20
CA ASP A 132 18.88 -6.15 31.99
C ASP A 132 17.42 -6.63 31.74
N VAL A 133 17.02 -6.77 30.47
CA VAL A 133 15.67 -7.25 30.09
C VAL A 133 15.74 -8.59 29.36
N GLU A 134 14.95 -9.58 29.81
CA GLU A 134 14.93 -10.94 29.26
C GLU A 134 14.50 -11.01 27.79
N LYS A 135 15.06 -11.98 27.07
CA LYS A 135 14.92 -12.18 25.61
C LYS A 135 13.49 -12.56 25.17
N GLU A 136 13.06 -12.01 24.04
CA GLU A 136 11.98 -12.60 23.21
C GLU A 136 12.50 -13.85 22.47
N GLU A 137 11.67 -14.90 22.38
CA GLU A 137 11.93 -16.06 21.51
C GLU A 137 11.76 -15.65 20.04
N GLY A 138 12.72 -16.00 19.17
CA GLY A 138 12.55 -15.96 17.71
C GLY A 138 13.30 -14.88 16.92
N GLY A 139 14.00 -13.93 17.56
CA GLY A 139 14.91 -13.00 16.87
C GLY A 139 14.25 -11.97 15.95
N ILE A 140 12.94 -11.76 16.08
CA ILE A 140 12.16 -10.73 15.38
C ILE A 140 11.21 -10.04 16.36
N THR A 141 11.11 -8.72 16.28
CA THR A 141 10.18 -7.92 17.09
C THR A 141 8.77 -8.16 16.62
N GLN A 142 7.90 -8.72 17.48
CA GLN A 142 6.55 -9.07 17.02
C GLN A 142 5.37 -8.62 17.87
N LYS A 143 5.49 -8.14 19.13
CA LYS A 143 4.25 -7.78 19.89
C LYS A 143 4.22 -6.50 20.71
N ILE A 144 5.26 -5.66 20.75
CA ILE A 144 5.12 -4.24 21.11
C ILE A 144 6.14 -3.43 20.31
N GLY A 145 5.65 -2.60 19.39
CA GLY A 145 6.49 -1.71 18.59
C GLY A 145 7.05 -0.50 19.35
N ALA A 146 7.05 -0.47 20.69
CA ALA A 146 7.65 0.62 21.46
C ALA A 146 8.03 0.26 22.90
N TYR A 147 9.17 0.76 23.38
CA TYR A 147 9.68 0.54 24.73
C TYR A 147 10.57 1.70 25.20
N GLN A 148 10.80 1.83 26.51
CA GLN A 148 11.54 2.96 27.07
C GLN A 148 12.81 2.50 27.79
N VAL A 149 13.97 2.93 27.31
CA VAL A 149 15.28 2.58 27.87
C VAL A 149 15.75 3.69 28.79
N ARG A 150 16.43 3.34 29.89
CA ARG A 150 17.09 4.32 30.75
C ARG A 150 18.58 4.32 30.46
N HIS A 151 19.08 5.44 29.96
CA HIS A 151 20.51 5.65 29.76
C HIS A 151 20.99 6.76 30.70
N LYS A 152 21.85 6.40 31.67
CA LYS A 152 22.32 7.30 32.74
C LYS A 152 21.15 7.95 33.51
N LYS A 153 20.88 9.24 33.28
CA LYS A 153 19.81 10.02 33.93
C LYS A 153 18.65 10.35 32.98
N SER A 154 18.74 9.94 31.72
CA SER A 154 17.75 10.24 30.68
C SER A 154 17.00 8.97 30.30
N GLU A 155 15.71 9.10 30.04
CA GLU A 155 14.90 8.04 29.46
C GLU A 155 14.75 8.29 27.96
N ILE A 156 14.78 7.23 27.16
CA ILE A 156 14.70 7.29 25.69
C ILE A 156 13.63 6.29 25.27
N THR A 157 12.65 6.74 24.50
CA THR A 157 11.58 5.87 24.01
C THR A 157 11.89 5.44 22.60
N PHE A 158 12.01 4.15 22.35
CA PHE A 158 12.18 3.59 21.02
C PHE A 158 10.84 3.10 20.48
N ILE A 159 10.59 3.37 19.21
CA ILE A 159 9.54 2.78 18.39
C ILE A 159 10.23 1.86 17.39
N ASP A 160 9.90 0.58 17.47
CA ASP A 160 10.33 -0.45 16.55
C ASP A 160 9.33 -0.57 15.41
N THR A 161 9.74 -0.14 14.22
CA THR A 161 8.93 -0.26 13.01
C THR A 161 9.45 -1.41 12.14
N PRO A 162 8.59 -2.29 11.62
CA PRO A 162 9.02 -3.34 10.70
C PRO A 162 9.66 -2.77 9.43
N GLY A 163 10.75 -3.39 8.98
CA GLY A 163 11.56 -2.91 7.85
C GLY A 163 11.03 -3.20 6.44
N HIS A 164 9.98 -4.00 6.28
CA HIS A 164 9.50 -4.43 4.95
C HIS A 164 8.60 -3.37 4.31
N GLU A 165 8.72 -3.16 2.99
CA GLU A 165 7.85 -2.30 2.15
C GLU A 165 6.35 -2.38 2.43
N ALA A 166 5.81 -3.58 2.70
CA ALA A 166 4.41 -3.79 3.06
C ALA A 166 3.97 -3.04 4.34
N PHE A 167 4.92 -2.62 5.18
CA PHE A 167 4.67 -1.85 6.40
C PHE A 167 5.05 -0.37 6.25
N SER A 168 5.08 0.17 5.02
CA SER A 168 5.35 1.60 4.79
C SER A 168 4.37 2.51 5.54
N SER A 169 3.08 2.13 5.64
CA SER A 169 2.08 2.84 6.46
C SER A 169 2.44 2.90 7.95
N MET A 170 3.04 1.84 8.51
CA MET A 170 3.56 1.84 9.88
C MET A 170 4.79 2.76 10.02
N ARG A 171 5.68 2.80 9.02
CA ARG A 171 6.84 3.69 9.01
C ARG A 171 6.42 5.17 8.99
N ILE A 172 5.49 5.54 8.10
CA ILE A 172 4.94 6.90 7.99
C ILE A 172 4.29 7.32 9.33
N SER A 173 3.51 6.42 9.93
CA SER A 173 2.90 6.66 11.24
C SER A 173 3.96 6.86 12.31
N GLY A 174 5.00 6.01 12.33
CA GLY A 174 6.15 6.12 13.24
C GLY A 174 6.89 7.45 13.12
N THR A 175 7.21 7.89 11.90
CA THR A 175 7.92 9.17 11.66
C THR A 175 7.12 10.40 12.08
N SER A 176 5.78 10.34 12.03
CA SER A 176 4.93 11.47 12.46
C SER A 176 4.94 11.69 13.98
N VAL A 177 5.27 10.66 14.76
CA VAL A 177 5.27 10.71 16.23
C VAL A 177 6.66 10.78 16.85
N THR A 178 7.71 10.78 16.05
CA THR A 178 9.09 10.79 16.52
C THR A 178 9.69 12.17 16.62
N ASP A 179 10.62 12.31 17.56
CA ASP A 179 11.46 13.49 17.71
C ASP A 179 12.78 13.33 16.95
N ILE A 180 13.30 12.10 16.84
CA ILE A 180 14.56 11.78 16.15
C ILE A 180 14.39 10.44 15.42
N VAL A 181 14.97 10.33 14.23
CA VAL A 181 15.06 9.07 13.47
C VAL A 181 16.48 8.52 13.52
N ILE A 182 16.61 7.22 13.82
CA ILE A 182 17.87 6.49 13.63
C ILE A 182 17.79 5.75 12.30
N LEU A 183 18.67 6.08 11.38
CA LEU A 183 18.82 5.38 10.10
C LEU A 183 19.91 4.31 10.25
N VAL A 184 19.53 3.04 10.22
CA VAL A 184 20.47 1.91 10.30
C VAL A 184 20.91 1.50 8.90
N VAL A 185 22.21 1.60 8.65
CA VAL A 185 22.85 1.25 7.37
C VAL A 185 23.94 0.24 7.64
N ALA A 186 23.93 -0.91 6.95
CA ALA A 186 24.99 -1.88 7.12
C ALA A 186 26.26 -1.43 6.38
N ALA A 187 27.43 -1.56 7.01
CA ALA A 187 28.71 -1.12 6.47
C ALA A 187 29.18 -1.96 5.27
N ASP A 188 28.73 -3.21 5.18
CA ASP A 188 29.01 -4.14 4.08
C ASP A 188 28.15 -3.86 2.84
N ASP A 189 26.87 -3.53 3.05
CA ASP A 189 25.90 -3.32 1.97
C ASP A 189 25.87 -1.86 1.47
N GLY A 190 25.77 -0.89 2.39
CA GLY A 190 25.56 0.52 2.10
C GLY A 190 24.10 0.92 1.90
N LEU A 191 23.86 2.00 1.15
CA LEU A 191 22.51 2.53 0.92
C LEU A 191 21.72 1.66 -0.07
N MET A 192 20.57 1.19 0.38
CA MET A 192 19.61 0.40 -0.40
C MET A 192 18.32 1.21 -0.66
N PRO A 193 17.46 0.81 -1.63
CA PRO A 193 16.25 1.56 -1.98
C PRO A 193 15.34 1.91 -0.79
N GLN A 194 15.16 0.99 0.17
CA GLN A 194 14.35 1.23 1.38
C GLN A 194 15.01 2.21 2.36
N THR A 195 16.35 2.26 2.39
CA THR A 195 17.09 3.27 3.14
C THR A 195 16.83 4.66 2.54
N ILE A 196 16.84 4.77 1.21
CA ILE A 196 16.53 6.03 0.50
C ILE A 196 15.08 6.46 0.75
N GLU A 197 14.13 5.52 0.72
CA GLU A 197 12.73 5.78 1.09
C GLU A 197 12.64 6.35 2.52
N SER A 198 13.35 5.73 3.47
CA SER A 198 13.38 6.15 4.88
C SER A 198 13.97 7.55 5.05
N ILE A 199 15.03 7.89 4.30
CA ILE A 199 15.62 9.24 4.28
C ILE A 199 14.58 10.27 3.82
N ASN A 200 13.86 9.98 2.74
CA ASN A 200 12.86 10.89 2.19
C ASN A 200 11.70 11.10 3.18
N HIS A 201 11.22 10.06 3.84
CA HIS A 201 10.18 10.17 4.86
C HIS A 201 10.61 11.06 6.03
N ALA A 202 11.82 10.85 6.57
CA ALA A 202 12.34 11.65 7.67
C ALA A 202 12.55 13.13 7.28
N LYS A 203 13.07 13.39 6.07
CA LYS A 203 13.23 14.75 5.54
C LYS A 203 11.89 15.46 5.34
N ASN A 204 10.90 14.77 4.76
CA ASN A 204 9.57 15.34 4.55
C ASN A 204 8.87 15.67 5.88
N ALA A 205 9.08 14.82 6.90
CA ALA A 205 8.59 15.06 8.26
C ALA A 205 9.41 16.10 9.04
N LYS A 206 10.53 16.60 8.49
CA LYS A 206 11.47 17.53 9.13
C LYS A 206 11.99 17.02 10.48
N VAL A 207 12.20 15.70 10.59
CA VAL A 207 12.70 15.06 11.80
C VAL A 207 14.23 14.92 11.70
N PRO A 208 15.00 15.34 12.73
CA PRO A 208 16.44 15.11 12.79
C PRO A 208 16.83 13.63 12.62
N ILE A 209 17.91 13.37 11.88
CA ILE A 209 18.39 12.02 11.56
C ILE A 209 19.75 11.78 12.21
N ILE A 210 19.89 10.65 12.90
CA ILE A 210 21.17 10.06 13.32
C ILE A 210 21.40 8.82 12.48
N VAL A 211 22.59 8.67 11.89
CA VAL A 211 22.95 7.47 11.13
C VAL A 211 23.73 6.52 12.01
N ALA A 212 23.23 5.29 12.17
CA ALA A 212 23.95 4.19 12.81
C ALA A 212 24.50 3.26 11.72
N VAL A 213 25.81 3.31 11.50
CA VAL A 213 26.50 2.40 10.56
C VAL A 213 26.77 1.09 11.28
N ASN A 214 26.02 0.05 10.93
CA ASN A 214 26.02 -1.24 11.62
C ASN A 214 26.92 -2.27 10.92
N LYS A 215 27.22 -3.37 11.61
CA LYS A 215 28.10 -4.46 11.16
C LYS A 215 29.56 -4.04 10.91
N CYS A 216 30.06 -3.03 11.64
CA CYS A 216 31.47 -2.60 11.55
C CYS A 216 32.47 -3.67 12.00
N ASP A 217 32.00 -4.78 12.58
CA ASP A 217 32.82 -5.91 12.97
C ASP A 217 33.21 -6.87 11.83
N LEU A 218 32.58 -6.74 10.65
CA LEU A 218 32.86 -7.57 9.49
C LEU A 218 34.10 -7.08 8.72
N GLU A 219 34.90 -7.99 8.18
CA GLU A 219 36.09 -7.65 7.38
C GLU A 219 35.76 -6.86 6.09
N GLY A 220 34.52 -6.98 5.59
CA GLY A 220 34.01 -6.24 4.42
C GLY A 220 33.35 -4.90 4.76
N ALA A 221 33.41 -4.43 6.00
CA ALA A 221 32.81 -3.16 6.41
C ALA A 221 33.55 -1.96 5.80
N ASP A 222 32.82 -1.11 5.09
CA ASP A 222 33.35 0.13 4.49
C ASP A 222 32.48 1.33 4.89
N VAL A 223 32.88 1.97 6.00
CA VAL A 223 32.16 3.13 6.55
C VAL A 223 32.30 4.37 5.66
N ASP A 224 33.46 4.55 5.02
CA ASP A 224 33.74 5.71 4.18
C ASP A 224 32.85 5.70 2.92
N LYS A 225 32.63 4.53 2.33
CA LYS A 225 31.66 4.33 1.26
C LYS A 225 30.25 4.76 1.68
N VAL A 226 29.80 4.35 2.87
CA VAL A 226 28.47 4.75 3.39
C VAL A 226 28.37 6.26 3.57
N LYS A 227 29.39 6.90 4.16
CA LYS A 227 29.45 8.37 4.33
C LYS A 227 29.40 9.10 2.98
N GLY A 228 30.09 8.58 1.97
CA GLY A 228 30.02 9.09 0.59
C GLY A 228 28.61 9.02 0.01
N GLN A 229 27.96 7.85 0.11
CA GLN A 229 26.59 7.65 -0.39
C GLN A 229 25.55 8.53 0.34
N LEU A 230 25.69 8.76 1.64
CA LEU A 230 24.80 9.66 2.39
C LEU A 230 24.87 11.09 1.87
N THR A 231 26.08 11.54 1.50
CA THR A 231 26.31 12.88 0.97
C THR A 231 25.61 13.08 -0.38
N GLU A 232 25.54 12.05 -1.23
CA GLU A 232 24.79 12.06 -2.49
C GLU A 232 23.28 12.26 -2.28
N HIS A 233 22.76 11.83 -1.12
CA HIS A 233 21.37 12.03 -0.71
C HIS A 233 21.19 13.25 0.21
N GLU A 234 22.10 14.24 0.14
CA GLU A 234 22.09 15.49 0.91
C GLU A 234 22.11 15.28 2.45
N LEU A 235 22.58 14.14 2.92
CA LEU A 235 22.87 13.90 4.33
C LEU A 235 24.37 14.05 4.55
N ILE A 236 24.80 15.28 4.84
CA ILE A 236 26.20 15.59 5.09
C ILE A 236 26.52 15.22 6.54
N VAL A 237 27.45 14.27 6.72
CA VAL A 237 27.90 13.82 8.04
C VAL A 237 28.83 14.83 8.71
N GLU A 238 28.93 14.80 10.05
CA GLU A 238 29.78 15.71 10.84
C GLU A 238 31.25 15.71 10.42
N ASP A 239 31.80 14.55 10.03
CA ASP A 239 33.19 14.42 9.56
C ASP A 239 33.49 15.27 8.31
N TYR A 240 32.46 15.56 7.51
CA TYR A 240 32.52 16.41 6.33
C TYR A 240 31.99 17.83 6.58
N GLY A 241 31.80 18.20 7.85
CA GLY A 241 31.31 19.52 8.27
C GLY A 241 29.80 19.69 8.17
N GLY A 242 29.03 18.60 8.10
CA GLY A 242 27.57 18.63 8.11
C GLY A 242 26.94 18.55 9.51
N GLU A 243 25.62 18.37 9.53
CA GLU A 243 24.81 18.32 10.77
C GLU A 243 24.37 16.90 11.15
N VAL A 244 24.59 15.90 10.28
CA VAL A 244 24.15 14.53 10.50
C VAL A 244 25.16 13.78 11.35
N LEU A 245 24.76 13.43 12.57
CA LEU A 245 25.52 12.56 13.47
C LEU A 245 25.64 11.15 12.86
N CYS A 246 26.87 10.67 12.69
CA CYS A 246 27.17 9.34 12.18
C CYS A 246 27.91 8.54 13.24
N VAL A 247 27.30 7.44 13.71
CA VAL A 247 27.85 6.59 14.77
C VAL A 247 28.10 5.19 14.22
N GLU A 248 29.34 4.72 14.35
CA GLU A 248 29.73 3.37 13.99
C GLU A 248 29.33 2.40 15.11
N VAL A 249 28.60 1.34 14.76
CA VAL A 249 28.07 0.36 15.73
C VAL A 249 28.29 -1.08 15.26
N SER A 250 28.49 -1.97 16.22
CA SER A 250 28.33 -3.41 16.02
C SER A 250 27.22 -3.89 16.95
N ALA A 251 26.01 -4.06 16.41
CA ALA A 251 24.87 -4.54 17.18
C ALA A 251 25.11 -5.94 17.79
N LEU A 252 25.92 -6.78 17.14
CA LEU A 252 26.22 -8.13 17.62
C LEU A 252 27.20 -8.12 18.80
N LYS A 253 28.26 -7.31 18.72
CA LYS A 253 29.28 -7.20 19.77
C LYS A 253 28.89 -6.22 20.88
N GLY A 254 27.91 -5.35 20.63
CA GLY A 254 27.51 -4.27 21.53
C GLY A 254 28.43 -3.04 21.49
N GLU A 255 29.36 -2.98 20.53
CA GLU A 255 30.30 -1.86 20.37
C GLU A 255 29.57 -0.64 19.76
N GLY A 256 29.90 0.56 20.24
CA GLY A 256 29.33 1.82 19.73
C GLY A 256 27.92 2.17 20.21
N ILE A 257 27.20 1.24 20.85
CA ILE A 257 25.82 1.48 21.34
C ILE A 257 25.77 2.57 22.39
N ASP A 258 26.74 2.60 23.31
CA ASP A 258 26.82 3.65 24.35
C ASP A 258 26.97 5.04 23.71
N GLY A 259 27.85 5.18 22.72
CA GLY A 259 28.04 6.41 21.95
C GLY A 259 26.80 6.81 21.15
N LEU A 260 26.04 5.85 20.63
CA LEU A 260 24.76 6.11 19.98
C LEU A 260 23.72 6.69 20.98
N LEU A 261 23.61 6.12 22.18
CA LEU A 261 22.70 6.60 23.22
C LEU A 261 23.11 7.98 23.76
N GLU A 262 24.42 8.26 23.85
CA GLU A 262 24.95 9.58 24.17
C GLU A 262 24.59 10.61 23.09
N SER A 263 24.77 10.25 21.81
CA SER A 263 24.43 11.12 20.68
C SER A 263 22.94 11.48 20.64
N ILE A 264 22.07 10.50 20.89
CA ILE A 264 20.63 10.72 21.02
C ILE A 264 20.32 11.69 22.17
N SER A 265 20.97 11.48 23.32
CA SER A 265 20.78 12.32 24.50
C SER A 265 21.20 13.76 24.20
N LEU A 266 22.35 13.96 23.56
CA LEU A 266 22.86 15.27 23.17
C LEU A 266 21.89 15.99 22.21
N LEU A 267 21.45 15.30 21.15
CA LEU A 267 20.53 15.88 20.17
C LEU A 267 19.17 16.23 20.79
N SER A 268 18.70 15.41 21.75
CA SER A 268 17.46 15.71 22.48
C SER A 268 17.57 16.94 23.37
N GLU A 269 18.76 17.23 23.93
CA GLU A 269 18.99 18.44 24.73
C GLU A 269 19.02 19.69 23.87
N ILE A 270 19.62 19.62 22.67
CA ILE A 270 19.63 20.71 21.68
C ILE A 270 18.21 20.99 21.17
N SER A 271 17.39 19.95 21.04
CA SER A 271 16.03 20.05 20.52
C SER A 271 15.00 20.56 21.54
N GLU A 272 15.41 20.85 22.79
CA GLU A 272 14.58 21.40 23.87
C GLU A 272 13.20 20.70 24.00
N LEU A 273 13.21 19.36 24.05
CA LEU A 273 11.98 18.57 24.09
C LEU A 273 11.23 18.74 25.42
N ASP A 274 10.25 19.64 25.42
CA ASP A 274 9.41 19.95 26.56
C ASP A 274 8.01 19.32 26.46
N SER A 275 7.43 19.01 27.63
CA SER A 275 6.01 18.69 27.73
C SER A 275 5.39 19.16 29.02
N ASN A 276 4.06 19.22 29.04
CA ASN A 276 3.28 19.46 30.24
C ASN A 276 2.56 18.18 30.68
N SER A 277 3.04 17.55 31.75
CA SER A 277 2.47 16.31 32.29
C SER A 277 1.18 16.51 33.10
N ASN A 278 0.79 17.76 33.39
CA ASN A 278 -0.37 18.11 34.20
C ASN A 278 -1.67 18.32 33.40
N LEU A 279 -1.58 18.42 32.07
CA LEU A 279 -2.74 18.52 31.19
C LEU A 279 -3.47 17.18 31.04
N SER A 280 -4.67 17.24 30.47
CA SER A 280 -5.38 16.03 30.02
C SER A 280 -4.53 15.26 29.01
N GLY A 281 -4.47 13.94 29.18
CA GLY A 281 -3.68 13.07 28.32
C GLY A 281 -4.10 13.16 26.86
N LYS A 282 -3.11 13.39 25.99
CA LYS A 282 -3.24 13.16 24.54
C LYS A 282 -2.13 12.23 24.09
N GLY A 283 -2.44 11.36 23.15
CA GLY A 283 -1.51 10.39 22.61
C GLY A 283 -1.91 9.93 21.22
N VAL A 284 -1.12 9.04 20.65
CA VAL A 284 -1.32 8.48 19.32
C VAL A 284 -1.30 6.96 19.42
N ILE A 285 -2.18 6.29 18.69
CA ILE A 285 -2.17 4.83 18.60
C ILE A 285 -1.04 4.36 17.70
N ILE A 286 -0.16 3.56 18.27
CA ILE A 286 0.89 2.85 17.54
C ILE A 286 0.33 1.54 16.98
N GLU A 287 -0.46 0.83 17.77
CA GLU A 287 -1.02 -0.46 17.38
C GLU A 287 -2.34 -0.75 18.12
N SER A 288 -3.23 -1.51 17.49
CA SER A 288 -4.42 -2.02 18.15
C SER A 288 -4.74 -3.43 17.68
N TYR A 289 -5.10 -4.29 18.63
CA TYR A 289 -5.46 -5.68 18.40
C TYR A 289 -6.51 -6.14 19.42
N ASN A 290 -7.11 -7.30 19.17
CA ASN A 290 -8.13 -7.87 20.05
C ASN A 290 -7.59 -9.12 20.73
N ASP A 291 -7.55 -9.12 22.06
CA ASP A 291 -7.18 -10.28 22.85
C ASP A 291 -8.43 -11.04 23.31
N PRO A 292 -8.51 -12.38 23.14
CA PRO A 292 -9.69 -13.15 23.51
C PRO A 292 -10.10 -13.05 24.98
N LYS A 293 -9.15 -12.79 25.90
CA LYS A 293 -9.39 -12.71 27.35
C LYS A 293 -9.54 -11.26 27.82
N LYS A 294 -8.76 -10.34 27.24
CA LYS A 294 -8.65 -8.94 27.69
C LYS A 294 -9.51 -7.97 26.87
N GLY A 295 -10.05 -8.40 25.73
CA GLY A 295 -10.80 -7.57 24.81
C GLY A 295 -9.90 -6.68 23.95
N SER A 296 -10.42 -5.53 23.51
CA SER A 296 -9.64 -4.59 22.68
C SER A 296 -8.49 -3.98 23.48
N ILE A 297 -7.29 -4.12 22.92
CA ILE A 297 -6.05 -3.54 23.40
C ILE A 297 -5.57 -2.50 22.38
N SER A 298 -5.12 -1.36 22.87
CA SER A 298 -4.49 -0.33 22.05
C SER A 298 -3.17 0.09 22.69
N THR A 299 -2.09 0.00 21.94
CA THR A 299 -0.79 0.57 22.29
C THR A 299 -0.80 2.05 21.94
N VAL A 300 -0.67 2.90 22.94
CA VAL A 300 -0.73 4.35 22.84
C VAL A 300 0.61 4.94 23.25
N LEU A 301 1.17 5.81 22.40
CA LEU A 301 2.26 6.71 22.79
C LEU A 301 1.68 7.98 23.37
N VAL A 302 1.97 8.26 24.64
CA VAL A 302 1.55 9.52 25.26
C VAL A 302 2.36 10.68 24.67
N LYS A 303 1.70 11.69 24.11
CA LYS A 303 2.36 12.89 23.55
C LYS A 303 2.39 14.05 24.54
N SER A 304 1.27 14.29 25.23
CA SER A 304 1.15 15.37 26.22
C SER A 304 0.20 14.97 27.35
N GLY A 305 0.30 15.66 28.49
CA GLY A 305 -0.53 15.36 29.65
C GLY A 305 -0.17 14.03 30.31
N SER A 306 -1.12 13.42 31.01
CA SER A 306 -0.94 12.07 31.56
C SER A 306 -2.19 11.23 31.45
N PHE A 307 -1.99 9.92 31.33
CA PHE A 307 -3.06 8.92 31.33
C PHE A 307 -3.06 8.22 32.68
N LYS A 308 -4.24 8.01 33.26
CA LYS A 308 -4.43 7.36 34.56
C LYS A 308 -5.47 6.26 34.47
N HIS A 309 -5.33 5.28 35.36
CA HIS A 309 -6.34 4.24 35.51
C HIS A 309 -7.72 4.88 35.79
N GLY A 310 -8.73 4.48 35.00
CA GLY A 310 -10.09 4.98 35.10
C GLY A 310 -10.41 6.22 34.25
N ASP A 311 -9.44 6.78 33.53
CA ASP A 311 -9.69 7.85 32.57
C ASP A 311 -10.60 7.36 31.43
N ILE A 312 -11.37 8.28 30.85
CA ILE A 312 -12.21 8.02 29.68
C ILE A 312 -11.47 8.49 28.45
N LEU A 313 -11.28 7.59 27.49
CA LEU A 313 -10.58 7.84 26.25
C LEU A 313 -11.54 7.93 25.07
N VAL A 314 -11.17 8.76 24.11
CA VAL A 314 -11.81 8.86 22.81
C VAL A 314 -10.76 8.73 21.73
N SER A 315 -11.01 7.85 20.77
CA SER A 315 -10.14 7.61 19.62
C SER A 315 -10.98 7.31 18.40
N GLY A 316 -10.76 8.05 17.30
CA GLY A 316 -11.60 7.91 16.10
C GLY A 316 -13.10 7.92 16.44
N ASN A 317 -13.78 6.80 16.18
CA ASN A 317 -15.20 6.57 16.49
C ASN A 317 -15.44 5.74 17.77
N ASN A 318 -14.40 5.32 18.47
CA ASN A 318 -14.49 4.52 19.68
C ASN A 318 -14.29 5.39 20.93
N SER A 319 -14.91 4.97 22.03
CA SER A 319 -14.57 5.44 23.37
C SER A 319 -14.54 4.29 24.35
N GLY A 320 -13.87 4.50 25.47
CA GLY A 320 -13.79 3.49 26.51
C GLY A 320 -13.18 4.05 27.79
N LYS A 321 -13.30 3.29 28.87
CA LYS A 321 -12.70 3.63 30.15
C LYS A 321 -11.48 2.74 30.37
N ILE A 322 -10.35 3.34 30.75
CA ILE A 322 -9.13 2.61 31.05
C ILE A 322 -9.37 1.66 32.23
N ARG A 323 -9.29 0.36 31.97
CA ARG A 323 -9.38 -0.70 32.98
C ARG A 323 -8.02 -1.12 33.52
N GLN A 324 -7.00 -1.08 32.66
CA GLN A 324 -5.63 -1.42 33.00
C GLN A 324 -4.70 -0.74 32.00
N MET A 325 -3.51 -0.37 32.48
CA MET A 325 -2.42 0.10 31.62
C MET A 325 -1.17 -0.72 31.92
N ILE A 326 -0.48 -1.14 30.88
CA ILE A 326 0.76 -1.91 30.97
C ILE A 326 1.82 -1.16 30.15
N ASP A 327 3.04 -1.04 30.65
CA ASP A 327 4.14 -0.42 29.91
C ASP A 327 4.78 -1.37 28.88
N GLY A 328 5.81 -0.89 28.17
CA GLY A 328 6.55 -1.68 27.18
C GLY A 328 7.32 -2.88 27.74
N TYR A 329 7.43 -3.02 29.07
CA TYR A 329 8.06 -4.15 29.75
C TYR A 329 7.06 -5.14 30.33
N GLY A 330 5.76 -4.95 30.08
CA GLY A 330 4.72 -5.82 30.62
C GLY A 330 4.36 -5.51 32.08
N ILE A 331 4.83 -4.40 32.65
CA ILE A 331 4.58 -4.00 34.04
C ILE A 331 3.33 -3.11 34.10
N GLU A 332 2.46 -3.36 35.07
CA GLU A 332 1.26 -2.54 35.26
C GLU A 332 1.63 -1.14 35.78
N VAL A 333 1.11 -0.10 35.11
CA VAL A 333 1.36 1.31 35.46
C VAL A 333 0.06 2.02 35.82
N LYS A 334 0.09 2.83 36.89
CA LYS A 334 -1.08 3.60 37.34
C LYS A 334 -1.22 4.97 36.69
N LYS A 335 -0.09 5.55 36.28
CA LYS A 335 0.01 6.86 35.62
C LYS A 335 1.10 6.78 34.55
N ALA A 336 0.76 7.12 33.33
CA ALA A 336 1.70 7.25 32.22
C ALA A 336 1.98 8.72 31.93
N LYS A 337 3.26 9.07 31.77
CA LYS A 337 3.73 10.43 31.47
C LYS A 337 3.96 10.60 29.96
N PRO A 338 4.20 11.82 29.47
CA PRO A 338 4.58 12.05 28.08
C PRO A 338 5.78 11.19 27.67
N SER A 339 5.77 10.75 26.43
CA SER A 339 6.72 9.83 25.79
C SER A 339 6.71 8.39 26.31
N THR A 340 5.90 8.03 27.31
CA THR A 340 5.77 6.64 27.75
C THR A 340 4.84 5.87 26.81
N PRO A 341 5.28 4.74 26.21
CA PRO A 341 4.39 3.84 25.49
C PRO A 341 3.60 2.97 26.47
N ILE A 342 2.28 2.90 26.32
CA ILE A 342 1.41 2.09 27.18
C ILE A 342 0.41 1.27 26.37
N GLN A 343 0.19 0.03 26.77
CA GLN A 343 -0.96 -0.76 26.35
C GLN A 343 -2.16 -0.43 27.22
N VAL A 344 -3.21 0.08 26.60
CA VAL A 344 -4.47 0.44 27.25
C VAL A 344 -5.53 -0.62 26.95
N MET A 345 -6.18 -1.08 28.01
CA MET A 345 -7.31 -2.01 27.94
C MET A 345 -8.62 -1.32 28.33
N GLY A 346 -9.72 -1.69 27.66
CA GLY A 346 -11.05 -1.18 27.96
C GLY A 346 -11.63 -0.21 26.93
N MET A 347 -10.98 -0.07 25.78
CA MET A 347 -11.54 0.62 24.61
C MET A 347 -12.74 -0.16 24.04
N GLY A 348 -13.74 0.55 23.54
CA GLY A 348 -14.98 -0.05 23.00
C GLY A 348 -14.81 -0.79 21.66
N GLY A 349 -13.62 -0.78 21.06
CA GLY A 349 -13.35 -1.39 19.77
C GLY A 349 -11.87 -1.26 19.39
N ILE A 350 -11.51 -1.83 18.24
CA ILE A 350 -10.18 -1.72 17.65
C ILE A 350 -10.05 -0.34 17.01
N ASN A 351 -8.95 0.34 17.27
CA ASN A 351 -8.70 1.69 16.75
C ASN A 351 -7.73 1.65 15.55
N GLN A 352 -7.72 2.73 14.77
CA GLN A 352 -6.80 2.84 13.63
C GLN A 352 -5.41 3.27 14.10
N ILE A 353 -4.38 2.81 13.40
CA ILE A 353 -3.01 3.26 13.64
C ILE A 353 -2.92 4.74 13.24
N GLY A 354 -2.23 5.53 14.05
CA GLY A 354 -2.13 6.97 13.86
C GLY A 354 -3.30 7.76 14.47
N ASP A 355 -4.40 7.11 14.90
CA ASP A 355 -5.51 7.83 15.53
C ASP A 355 -5.03 8.59 16.79
N VAL A 356 -5.47 9.85 16.89
CA VAL A 356 -5.28 10.66 18.10
C VAL A 356 -6.24 10.18 19.19
N VAL A 357 -5.65 9.83 20.33
CA VAL A 357 -6.34 9.46 21.57
C VAL A 357 -6.35 10.65 22.51
N GLU A 358 -7.53 10.99 23.02
CA GLU A 358 -7.70 12.08 23.97
C GLU A 358 -8.43 11.61 25.23
N VAL A 359 -7.91 12.02 26.40
CA VAL A 359 -8.59 11.87 27.69
C VAL A 359 -9.69 12.94 27.79
N VAL A 360 -10.90 12.51 28.11
CA VAL A 360 -12.06 13.38 28.33
C VAL A 360 -12.61 13.23 29.74
N GLU A 361 -13.28 14.27 30.24
CA GLU A 361 -13.74 14.33 31.62
C GLU A 361 -14.94 13.41 31.89
N ASN A 362 -15.82 13.23 30.90
CA ASN A 362 -17.06 12.47 31.05
C ASN A 362 -17.54 11.82 29.74
N GLU A 363 -18.36 10.77 29.88
CA GLU A 363 -18.92 10.04 28.73
C GLU A 363 -19.78 10.92 27.81
N LYS A 364 -20.37 12.01 28.34
CA LYS A 364 -21.21 12.92 27.55
C LYS A 364 -20.36 13.71 26.54
N GLN A 365 -19.19 14.20 26.96
CA GLN A 365 -18.21 14.81 26.07
C GLN A 365 -17.72 13.79 25.04
N ALA A 366 -17.40 12.56 25.46
CA ALA A 366 -16.98 11.49 24.55
C ALA A 366 -17.99 11.27 23.40
N ARG A 367 -19.27 11.12 23.74
CA ARG A 367 -20.35 10.94 22.74
C ARG A 367 -20.47 12.12 21.79
N LYS A 368 -20.35 13.35 22.30
CA LYS A 368 -20.41 14.58 21.48
C LYS A 368 -19.25 14.64 20.47
N LEU A 369 -18.07 14.22 20.89
CA LEU A 369 -16.85 14.23 20.08
C LEU A 369 -16.92 13.18 18.95
N ILE A 370 -17.35 11.95 19.28
CA ILE A 370 -17.60 10.88 18.29
C ILE A 370 -18.66 11.30 17.27
N GLN A 371 -19.79 11.88 17.73
CA GLN A 371 -20.86 12.31 16.82
C GLN A 371 -20.40 13.41 15.86
N LYS A 372 -19.51 14.32 16.31
CA LYS A 372 -18.90 15.34 15.46
C LYS A 372 -18.00 14.70 14.40
N ARG A 373 -17.13 13.75 14.78
CA ARG A 373 -16.20 13.05 13.88
C ARG A 373 -16.92 12.18 12.84
N SER A 374 -17.94 11.43 13.25
CA SER A 374 -18.75 10.59 12.35
C SER A 374 -19.47 11.41 11.27
N ARG A 375 -20.02 12.58 11.62
CA ARG A 375 -20.66 13.49 10.66
C ARG A 375 -19.68 14.05 9.62
N ASN A 376 -18.42 14.28 10.00
CA ASN A 376 -17.40 14.76 9.08
C ASN A 376 -16.92 13.64 8.14
N SER A 377 -16.75 12.43 8.65
CA SER A 377 -16.35 11.25 7.86
C SER A 377 -17.42 10.89 6.81
N GLN A 378 -18.71 10.97 7.16
CA GLN A 378 -19.82 10.72 6.22
C GLN A 378 -19.89 11.76 5.09
N LYS A 379 -19.45 13.00 5.33
CA LYS A 379 -19.40 14.03 4.28
C LYS A 379 -18.25 13.82 3.29
N GLN A 380 -17.15 13.20 3.73
CA GLN A 380 -16.00 12.87 2.86
C GLN A 380 -16.28 11.62 2.01
N ASN A 381 -16.88 10.56 2.57
CA ASN A 381 -17.18 9.33 1.82
C ASN A 381 -18.22 9.52 0.70
N ASN A 382 -19.10 10.52 0.79
CA ASN A 382 -20.08 10.83 -0.26
C ASN A 382 -19.47 11.51 -1.51
N LYS A 383 -18.17 11.81 -1.54
CA LYS A 383 -17.47 12.35 -2.73
C LYS A 383 -16.73 11.30 -3.56
N ILE A 384 -16.48 10.10 -3.04
CA ILE A 384 -15.67 9.05 -3.71
C ILE A 384 -16.55 7.84 -4.09
N THR A 385 -17.71 8.12 -4.70
CA THR A 385 -18.46 7.10 -5.46
C THR A 385 -18.83 7.71 -6.79
N THR A 386 -17.80 8.12 -7.54
CA THR A 386 -17.97 8.48 -8.95
C THR A 386 -18.40 7.25 -9.74
N LEU A 387 -19.28 7.48 -10.71
CA LEU A 387 -19.82 6.51 -11.68
C LEU A 387 -18.73 5.62 -12.33
N SER A 388 -17.46 5.97 -12.24
CA SER A 388 -16.29 5.22 -12.72
C SER A 388 -16.19 3.81 -12.13
N GLN A 389 -16.56 3.58 -10.86
CA GLN A 389 -16.59 2.22 -10.29
C GLN A 389 -17.78 1.38 -10.77
N VAL A 390 -18.90 2.02 -11.13
CA VAL A 390 -20.09 1.34 -11.66
C VAL A 390 -19.87 0.93 -13.12
N VAL A 391 -19.17 1.76 -13.90
CA VAL A 391 -18.84 1.46 -15.31
C VAL A 391 -17.77 0.35 -15.41
N LYS A 392 -16.79 0.28 -14.50
CA LYS A 392 -15.82 -0.83 -14.44
C LYS A 392 -16.48 -2.18 -14.13
N ARG A 393 -17.51 -2.21 -13.28
CA ARG A 393 -18.26 -3.45 -12.97
C ARG A 393 -19.13 -3.98 -14.11
N ALA A 394 -19.39 -3.18 -15.14
CA ALA A 394 -20.22 -3.57 -16.28
C ALA A 394 -19.43 -4.22 -17.44
N LYS A 395 -18.09 -4.28 -17.36
CA LYS A 395 -17.21 -4.90 -18.35
C LYS A 395 -16.28 -5.92 -17.72
N ALA A 396 -16.83 -6.98 -17.13
CA ALA A 396 -16.06 -8.17 -16.79
C ALA A 396 -16.93 -9.38 -17.13
N SER A 397 -16.73 -9.93 -18.33
CA SER A 397 -17.44 -11.14 -18.75
C SER A 397 -16.48 -12.29 -19.07
N LYS A 398 -15.22 -12.23 -18.63
CA LYS A 398 -14.24 -13.33 -18.75
C LYS A 398 -12.93 -13.18 -17.96
N GLU A 399 -12.91 -12.44 -16.86
CA GLU A 399 -11.71 -12.38 -15.99
C GLU A 399 -11.79 -13.46 -14.91
N LYS A 400 -10.67 -14.13 -14.62
CA LYS A 400 -10.58 -15.06 -13.50
C LYS A 400 -10.45 -14.24 -12.23
N GLU A 401 -11.44 -14.33 -11.35
CA GLU A 401 -11.45 -13.62 -10.07
C GLU A 401 -11.02 -14.57 -8.94
N ILE A 402 -10.17 -14.12 -8.04
CA ILE A 402 -9.85 -14.80 -6.78
C ILE A 402 -10.39 -13.96 -5.63
N ASN A 403 -11.25 -14.56 -4.84
CA ASN A 403 -11.82 -13.91 -3.68
C ASN A 403 -11.02 -14.24 -2.41
N ILE A 404 -10.72 -13.22 -1.60
CA ILE A 404 -9.93 -13.39 -0.37
C ILE A 404 -10.67 -12.78 0.82
N VAL A 405 -10.77 -13.55 1.91
CA VAL A 405 -11.15 -13.06 3.23
C VAL A 405 -9.90 -13.03 4.10
N ILE A 406 -9.55 -11.85 4.63
CA ILE A 406 -8.34 -11.63 5.41
C ILE A 406 -8.70 -11.49 6.89
N LYS A 407 -8.03 -12.29 7.72
CA LYS A 407 -8.05 -12.19 9.18
C LYS A 407 -6.65 -12.02 9.71
N THR A 408 -6.42 -10.98 10.51
CA THR A 408 -5.09 -10.70 11.05
C THR A 408 -5.06 -10.61 12.56
N GLY A 409 -3.87 -10.76 13.15
CA GLY A 409 -3.64 -10.59 14.58
C GLY A 409 -3.76 -9.14 15.06
N SER A 410 -3.31 -8.17 14.25
CA SER A 410 -3.37 -6.74 14.57
C SER A 410 -3.84 -5.89 13.38
N ASN A 411 -4.27 -4.67 13.66
CA ASN A 411 -4.76 -3.75 12.63
C ASN A 411 -3.66 -3.37 11.63
N GLY A 412 -2.42 -3.18 12.10
CA GLY A 412 -1.33 -2.85 11.19
C GLY A 412 -0.96 -4.01 10.27
N ALA A 413 -1.03 -5.24 10.78
CA ALA A 413 -0.88 -6.42 9.93
C ALA A 413 -2.00 -6.52 8.88
N LEU A 414 -3.23 -6.11 9.20
CA LEU A 414 -4.33 -6.06 8.23
C LEU A 414 -4.00 -5.11 7.09
N THR A 415 -3.65 -3.86 7.40
CA THR A 415 -3.33 -2.84 6.39
C THR A 415 -2.17 -3.29 5.49
N ALA A 416 -1.14 -3.91 6.07
CA ALA A 416 0.01 -4.39 5.31
C ALA A 416 -0.36 -5.53 4.35
N VAL A 417 -1.14 -6.51 4.82
CA VAL A 417 -1.60 -7.62 3.97
C VAL A 417 -2.55 -7.11 2.88
N GLU A 418 -3.47 -6.20 3.20
CA GLU A 418 -4.38 -5.60 2.21
C GLU A 418 -3.63 -4.87 1.09
N GLN A 419 -2.62 -4.07 1.44
CA GLN A 419 -1.81 -3.37 0.45
C GLN A 419 -1.13 -4.35 -0.50
N VAL A 420 -0.44 -5.35 0.05
CA VAL A 420 0.29 -6.32 -0.77
C VAL A 420 -0.65 -7.17 -1.63
N VAL A 421 -1.80 -7.58 -1.09
CA VAL A 421 -2.80 -8.34 -1.86
C VAL A 421 -3.36 -7.52 -3.02
N ASN A 422 -3.60 -6.21 -2.82
CA ASN A 422 -4.04 -5.33 -3.89
C ASN A 422 -2.96 -5.16 -4.97
N ASP A 423 -1.68 -5.06 -4.58
CA ASP A 423 -0.53 -4.94 -5.50
C ASP A 423 -0.32 -6.21 -6.37
N LEU A 424 -0.87 -7.36 -5.97
CA LEU A 424 -0.81 -8.62 -6.74
C LEU A 424 -1.87 -8.71 -7.85
N THR A 425 -2.74 -7.71 -7.98
CA THR A 425 -3.75 -7.66 -9.05
C THR A 425 -3.09 -7.41 -10.41
N SER A 426 -3.49 -8.17 -11.43
CA SER A 426 -2.93 -8.07 -12.79
C SER A 426 -4.04 -7.92 -13.84
N GLU A 427 -3.68 -7.70 -15.11
CA GLU A 427 -4.65 -7.60 -16.21
C GLU A 427 -5.40 -8.92 -16.46
N ASP A 428 -4.79 -10.07 -16.14
CA ASP A 428 -5.37 -11.40 -16.42
C ASP A 428 -6.14 -12.01 -15.23
N ILE A 429 -5.78 -11.62 -14.00
CA ILE A 429 -6.38 -12.14 -12.76
C ILE A 429 -6.67 -11.00 -11.81
N GLN A 430 -7.94 -10.90 -11.42
CA GLN A 430 -8.41 -9.94 -10.43
C GLN A 430 -8.42 -10.57 -9.03
N VAL A 431 -7.63 -10.01 -8.11
CA VAL A 431 -7.66 -10.41 -6.70
C VAL A 431 -8.57 -9.45 -5.95
N LYS A 432 -9.59 -10.00 -5.28
CA LYS A 432 -10.62 -9.19 -4.61
C LYS A 432 -10.72 -9.55 -3.13
N ILE A 433 -10.50 -8.55 -2.29
CA ILE A 433 -10.70 -8.67 -0.85
C ILE A 433 -12.20 -8.48 -0.55
N ILE A 434 -12.88 -9.55 -0.11
CA ILE A 434 -14.30 -9.47 0.28
C ILE A 434 -14.42 -8.79 1.64
N SER A 435 -13.55 -9.18 2.57
CA SER A 435 -13.56 -8.67 3.95
C SER A 435 -12.17 -8.78 4.54
N GLY A 436 -11.72 -7.70 5.16
CA GLY A 436 -10.53 -7.62 6.01
C GLY A 436 -10.94 -7.29 7.43
N SER A 437 -10.51 -8.07 8.41
CA SER A 437 -10.78 -7.75 9.82
C SER A 437 -9.74 -8.34 10.77
N VAL A 438 -9.66 -7.77 11.97
CA VAL A 438 -8.71 -8.19 13.00
C VAL A 438 -9.38 -9.17 13.97
N GLY A 439 -8.69 -10.24 14.32
CA GLY A 439 -9.13 -11.27 15.26
C GLY A 439 -9.00 -12.68 14.72
N ALA A 440 -9.45 -13.66 15.53
CA ALA A 440 -9.45 -15.06 15.16
C ALA A 440 -10.41 -15.34 13.99
N VAL A 441 -10.11 -16.39 13.22
CA VAL A 441 -11.04 -16.90 12.19
C VAL A 441 -12.18 -17.64 12.87
N THR A 442 -13.41 -17.24 12.55
CA THR A 442 -14.66 -17.75 13.11
C THR A 442 -15.53 -18.44 12.06
N GLU A 443 -16.58 -19.15 12.50
CA GLU A 443 -17.55 -19.80 11.60
C GLU A 443 -18.24 -18.80 10.66
N SER A 444 -18.51 -17.59 11.15
CA SER A 444 -19.11 -16.51 10.35
C SER A 444 -18.25 -16.12 9.15
N ASP A 445 -16.92 -16.19 9.30
CA ASP A 445 -15.98 -15.84 8.24
C ASP A 445 -15.95 -16.92 7.15
N VAL A 446 -16.08 -18.18 7.57
CA VAL A 446 -16.25 -19.32 6.65
C VAL A 446 -17.58 -19.22 5.90
N MET A 447 -18.64 -18.83 6.60
CA MET A 447 -19.94 -18.64 5.96
C MET A 447 -19.93 -17.47 4.95
N LEU A 448 -19.24 -16.38 5.28
CA LEU A 448 -19.04 -15.26 4.35
C LEU A 448 -18.23 -15.70 3.13
N ALA A 449 -17.14 -16.44 3.32
CA ALA A 449 -16.34 -16.98 2.22
C ALA A 449 -17.15 -17.95 1.34
N SER A 450 -18.07 -18.74 1.91
CA SER A 450 -18.93 -19.67 1.16
C SER A 450 -19.89 -19.00 0.18
N SER A 451 -20.14 -17.70 0.36
CA SER A 451 -21.04 -16.92 -0.50
C SER A 451 -20.39 -16.46 -1.81
N ALA A 452 -19.08 -16.63 -1.95
CA ALA A 452 -18.32 -16.23 -3.13
C ALA A 452 -17.65 -17.45 -3.79
N GLU A 453 -17.59 -17.43 -5.12
CA GLU A 453 -16.87 -18.45 -5.89
C GLU A 453 -15.36 -18.26 -5.71
N ASP A 454 -14.61 -19.37 -5.70
CA ASP A 454 -13.15 -19.42 -5.61
C ASP A 454 -12.57 -18.54 -4.49
N CYS A 455 -13.18 -18.62 -3.31
CA CYS A 455 -12.78 -17.86 -2.13
C CYS A 455 -11.79 -18.63 -1.23
N ILE A 456 -10.72 -17.94 -0.81
CA ILE A 456 -9.77 -18.44 0.18
C ILE A 456 -9.79 -17.57 1.45
N ILE A 457 -9.54 -18.19 2.61
CA ILE A 457 -9.41 -17.46 3.88
C ILE A 457 -7.94 -17.41 4.26
N VAL A 458 -7.42 -16.20 4.47
CA VAL A 458 -6.04 -15.95 4.88
C VAL A 458 -6.04 -15.53 6.35
N ALA A 459 -5.40 -16.34 7.20
CA ALA A 459 -5.21 -16.11 8.62
C ALA A 459 -3.75 -15.69 8.88
N PHE A 460 -3.50 -14.39 9.02
CA PHE A 460 -2.16 -13.86 9.23
C PHE A 460 -1.90 -13.51 10.70
N GLN A 461 -0.96 -14.19 11.36
CA GLN A 461 -0.62 -14.01 12.78
C GLN A 461 -1.83 -14.10 13.73
N THR A 462 -2.80 -14.93 13.36
CA THR A 462 -4.04 -15.13 14.10
C THR A 462 -4.40 -16.60 14.17
N ILE A 463 -5.23 -16.95 15.15
CA ILE A 463 -5.66 -18.32 15.37
C ILE A 463 -6.94 -18.64 14.59
N VAL A 464 -7.07 -19.90 14.18
CA VAL A 464 -8.29 -20.44 13.58
C VAL A 464 -9.07 -21.19 14.66
N GLN A 465 -10.33 -20.81 14.89
CA GLN A 465 -11.16 -21.48 15.88
C GLN A 465 -11.55 -22.89 15.41
N GLY A 466 -11.71 -23.83 16.36
CA GLY A 466 -12.07 -25.22 16.05
C GLY A 466 -13.36 -25.34 15.23
N GLY A 467 -14.39 -24.54 15.55
CA GLY A 467 -15.63 -24.50 14.78
C GLY A 467 -15.44 -24.03 13.34
N ALA A 468 -14.61 -23.00 13.14
CA ALA A 468 -14.27 -22.50 11.80
C ALA A 468 -13.55 -23.57 10.96
N LYS A 469 -12.65 -24.36 11.57
CA LYS A 469 -11.96 -25.45 10.89
C LYS A 469 -12.93 -26.53 10.40
N SER A 470 -13.81 -27.02 11.29
CA SER A 470 -14.84 -28.01 10.93
C SER A 470 -15.79 -27.51 9.83
N GLN A 471 -16.16 -26.22 9.90
CA GLN A 471 -17.03 -25.59 8.91
C GLN A 471 -16.34 -25.42 7.55
N SER A 472 -15.04 -25.10 7.55
CA SER A 472 -14.22 -24.98 6.34
C SER A 472 -14.10 -26.32 5.61
N GLU A 473 -13.89 -27.42 6.34
CA GLU A 473 -13.88 -28.77 5.78
C GLU A 473 -15.25 -29.14 5.18
N SER A 474 -16.35 -28.75 5.83
CA SER A 474 -17.70 -29.03 5.35
C SER A 474 -18.08 -28.24 4.09
N ASN A 475 -17.57 -27.02 3.93
CA ASN A 475 -17.88 -26.12 2.82
C ASN A 475 -16.78 -26.11 1.74
N ASN A 476 -15.72 -26.93 1.89
CA ASN A 476 -14.56 -26.98 1.00
C ASN A 476 -13.86 -25.62 0.78
N ILE A 477 -13.78 -24.78 1.82
CA ILE A 477 -13.12 -23.48 1.76
C ILE A 477 -11.73 -23.60 2.38
N PRO A 478 -10.63 -23.36 1.64
CA PRO A 478 -9.28 -23.45 2.20
C PRO A 478 -9.02 -22.29 3.17
N ILE A 479 -8.57 -22.63 4.38
CA ILE A 479 -8.00 -21.69 5.34
C ILE A 479 -6.47 -21.83 5.31
N ARG A 480 -5.77 -20.75 5.01
CA ARG A 480 -4.30 -20.69 4.98
C ARG A 480 -3.79 -19.81 6.12
N SER A 481 -2.92 -20.37 6.95
CA SER A 481 -2.35 -19.68 8.12
C SER A 481 -0.90 -19.30 7.85
N PHE A 482 -0.56 -18.06 8.14
CA PHE A 482 0.77 -17.50 7.90
C PHE A 482 1.23 -16.67 9.09
N ASP A 483 2.49 -16.80 9.45
CA ASP A 483 3.12 -15.93 10.45
C ASP A 483 4.05 -14.89 9.79
N ILE A 484 4.48 -15.15 8.55
CA ILE A 484 5.45 -14.36 7.79
C ILE A 484 4.80 -13.92 6.47
N ILE A 485 4.89 -12.62 6.18
CA ILE A 485 4.18 -12.00 5.04
C ILE A 485 4.71 -12.49 3.69
N TYR A 486 6.01 -12.79 3.56
CA TYR A 486 6.58 -13.33 2.32
C TYR A 486 5.97 -14.68 1.93
N THR A 487 5.79 -15.58 2.89
CA THR A 487 5.18 -16.90 2.64
C THR A 487 3.74 -16.75 2.14
N LEU A 488 3.00 -15.78 2.68
CA LEU A 488 1.66 -15.43 2.19
C LEU A 488 1.71 -14.94 0.74
N VAL A 489 2.62 -14.02 0.43
CA VAL A 489 2.76 -13.46 -0.93
C VAL A 489 3.11 -14.55 -1.94
N ASP A 490 4.08 -15.38 -1.61
CA ASP A 490 4.56 -16.45 -2.49
C ASP A 490 3.46 -17.49 -2.74
N GLU A 491 2.67 -17.84 -1.72
CA GLU A 491 1.55 -18.78 -1.87
C GLU A 491 0.42 -18.16 -2.72
N ILE A 492 0.07 -16.88 -2.52
CA ILE A 492 -0.93 -16.22 -3.36
C ILE A 492 -0.44 -16.15 -4.82
N LYS A 493 0.83 -15.82 -5.06
CA LYS A 493 1.42 -15.83 -6.41
C LYS A 493 1.37 -17.22 -7.04
N ALA A 494 1.65 -18.28 -6.28
CA ALA A 494 1.55 -19.65 -6.76
C ALA A 494 0.12 -20.03 -7.15
N ILE A 495 -0.88 -19.56 -6.39
CA ILE A 495 -2.30 -19.77 -6.73
C ILE A 495 -2.67 -19.04 -8.03
N ILE A 496 -2.23 -17.78 -8.18
CA ILE A 496 -2.43 -16.97 -9.40
C ILE A 496 -1.82 -17.68 -10.61
N GLN A 497 -0.58 -18.17 -10.49
CA GLN A 497 0.10 -18.91 -11.56
C GLN A 497 -0.62 -20.23 -11.91
N GLY A 498 -1.09 -20.97 -10.90
CA GLY A 498 -1.87 -22.19 -11.12
C GLY A 498 -3.19 -21.94 -11.86
N LEU A 499 -3.78 -20.76 -11.67
CA LEU A 499 -4.99 -20.34 -12.38
C LEU A 499 -4.72 -19.83 -13.79
N GLN A 500 -3.54 -19.30 -14.10
CA GLN A 500 -3.21 -18.84 -15.46
C GLN A 500 -3.23 -20.01 -16.47
N GLY A 501 -2.94 -21.24 -16.04
CA GLY A 501 -2.91 -22.42 -16.92
C GLY A 501 -1.71 -22.37 -17.88
N GLU A 502 -1.22 -23.53 -18.31
CA GLU A 502 -0.09 -23.61 -19.24
C GLU A 502 -0.42 -22.88 -20.55
N GLU A 503 0.33 -21.83 -20.88
CA GLU A 503 0.31 -21.22 -22.21
C GLU A 503 0.75 -22.28 -23.22
N LYS A 504 -0.21 -22.80 -23.99
CA LYS A 504 0.11 -23.69 -25.10
C LYS A 504 0.86 -22.89 -26.15
N SER A 505 2.15 -23.14 -26.27
CA SER A 505 3.01 -22.51 -27.27
C SER A 505 2.85 -23.22 -28.62
N GLU A 506 2.56 -22.47 -29.68
CA GLU A 506 2.60 -23.01 -31.04
C GLU A 506 4.05 -23.14 -31.48
N VAL A 507 4.53 -24.37 -31.70
CA VAL A 507 5.84 -24.61 -32.31
C VAL A 507 5.62 -25.01 -33.76
N ASN A 508 6.13 -24.17 -34.68
CA ASN A 508 6.14 -24.49 -36.10
C ASN A 508 7.16 -25.61 -36.39
N ILE A 509 6.70 -26.67 -37.05
CA ILE A 509 7.46 -27.90 -37.34
C ILE A 509 7.98 -27.89 -38.78
N GLY A 510 7.25 -27.26 -39.70
CA GLY A 510 7.63 -27.21 -41.10
C GLY A 510 6.58 -26.60 -42.01
N SER A 511 6.97 -26.31 -43.24
CA SER A 511 6.11 -25.77 -44.28
C SER A 511 6.21 -26.60 -45.56
N ALA A 512 5.12 -26.67 -46.31
CA ALA A 512 5.06 -27.31 -47.61
C ALA A 512 4.25 -26.47 -48.60
N ARG A 513 4.71 -26.40 -49.85
CA ARG A 513 4.00 -25.67 -50.91
C ARG A 513 3.19 -26.62 -51.78
N ILE A 514 1.95 -26.25 -52.09
CA ILE A 514 1.11 -26.98 -53.04
C ILE A 514 1.58 -26.69 -54.47
N LEU A 515 2.03 -27.73 -55.17
CA LEU A 515 2.49 -27.65 -56.56
C LEU A 515 1.41 -28.04 -57.55
N GLU A 516 0.56 -28.99 -57.16
CA GLU A 516 -0.50 -29.51 -58.03
C GLU A 516 -1.68 -29.98 -57.18
N VAL A 517 -2.89 -29.93 -57.74
CA VAL A 517 -4.12 -30.34 -57.06
C VAL A 517 -4.78 -31.46 -57.84
N PHE A 518 -4.90 -32.63 -57.22
CA PHE A 518 -5.51 -33.80 -57.84
C PHE A 518 -6.94 -34.02 -57.34
N PRO A 519 -7.92 -34.25 -58.22
CA PRO A 519 -9.26 -34.62 -57.81
C PRO A 519 -9.27 -36.07 -57.27
N ARG A 520 -9.93 -36.29 -56.13
CA ARG A 520 -10.16 -37.62 -55.54
C ARG A 520 -11.65 -37.84 -55.36
N GLY A 521 -12.26 -38.56 -56.30
CA GLY A 521 -13.71 -38.74 -56.34
C GLY A 521 -14.43 -37.47 -56.79
N LYS A 522 -15.68 -37.26 -56.32
CA LYS A 522 -16.51 -36.10 -56.73
C LYS A 522 -16.31 -34.83 -55.90
N ILE A 523 -15.76 -34.94 -54.69
CA ILE A 523 -15.76 -33.83 -53.70
C ILE A 523 -14.37 -33.57 -53.11
N GLN A 524 -13.58 -34.61 -52.82
CA GLN A 524 -12.27 -34.43 -52.19
C GLN A 524 -11.20 -34.01 -53.21
N LYS A 525 -10.25 -33.19 -52.75
CA LYS A 525 -9.03 -32.84 -53.48
C LYS A 525 -7.80 -33.27 -52.69
N ILE A 526 -6.76 -33.70 -53.38
CA ILE A 526 -5.45 -34.03 -52.82
C ILE A 526 -4.50 -32.89 -53.20
N ALA A 527 -3.85 -32.31 -52.20
CA ALA A 527 -2.74 -31.38 -52.40
C ALA A 527 -1.47 -32.19 -52.70
N GLY A 528 -0.96 -32.09 -53.93
CA GLY A 528 0.39 -32.51 -54.28
C GLY A 528 1.37 -31.45 -53.79
N VAL A 529 2.11 -31.77 -52.73
CA VAL A 529 2.97 -30.81 -52.03
C VAL A 529 4.44 -31.19 -52.12
N ARG A 530 5.30 -30.20 -51.99
CA ARG A 530 6.73 -30.37 -51.69
C ARG A 530 7.04 -29.64 -50.40
N VAL A 531 7.68 -30.34 -49.45
CA VAL A 531 8.11 -29.73 -48.19
C VAL A 531 9.20 -28.72 -48.49
N SER A 532 8.95 -27.46 -48.12
CA SER A 532 9.86 -26.33 -48.31
C SER A 532 10.83 -26.16 -47.14
N ASP A 533 10.35 -26.40 -45.92
CA ASP A 533 11.17 -26.31 -44.72
C ASP A 533 10.68 -27.25 -43.63
N GLY A 534 11.59 -27.77 -42.80
CA GLY A 534 11.27 -28.67 -41.70
C GLY A 534 10.64 -30.01 -42.13
N LYS A 535 9.57 -30.41 -41.45
CA LYS A 535 8.82 -31.64 -41.74
C LYS A 535 7.32 -31.48 -41.50
N ILE A 536 6.52 -32.25 -42.22
CA ILE A 536 5.06 -32.33 -42.03
C ILE A 536 4.74 -33.65 -41.33
N LEU A 537 4.16 -33.59 -40.13
CA LEU A 537 3.73 -34.76 -39.37
C LEU A 537 2.25 -35.02 -39.59
N ARG A 538 1.87 -36.29 -39.80
CA ARG A 538 0.46 -36.67 -40.06
C ARG A 538 -0.49 -36.28 -38.93
N ASN A 539 -0.02 -36.31 -37.68
CA ASN A 539 -0.86 -36.09 -36.50
C ASN A 539 -0.79 -34.65 -35.98
N ALA A 540 -0.02 -33.77 -36.63
CA ALA A 540 0.09 -32.37 -36.25
C ALA A 540 -1.07 -31.54 -36.85
N ARG A 541 -1.24 -30.32 -36.35
CA ARG A 541 -2.15 -29.35 -36.97
C ARG A 541 -1.48 -28.69 -38.17
N ILE A 542 -2.32 -28.27 -39.10
CA ILE A 542 -1.88 -27.64 -40.35
C ILE A 542 -2.74 -26.42 -40.65
N ARG A 543 -2.08 -25.37 -41.12
CA ARG A 543 -2.66 -24.10 -41.50
C ARG A 543 -2.42 -23.87 -42.99
N LEU A 544 -3.47 -23.58 -43.75
CA LEU A 544 -3.37 -23.20 -45.16
C LEU A 544 -3.31 -21.68 -45.25
N VAL A 545 -2.24 -21.18 -45.85
CA VAL A 545 -1.96 -19.76 -46.03
C VAL A 545 -1.98 -19.42 -47.52
N ARG A 546 -2.77 -18.42 -47.88
CA ARG A 546 -2.85 -17.84 -49.23
C ARG A 546 -2.73 -16.34 -49.12
N ASP A 547 -1.84 -15.72 -49.89
CA ASP A 547 -1.61 -14.27 -49.86
C ASP A 547 -1.34 -13.68 -48.47
N SER A 548 -0.67 -14.45 -47.60
CA SER A 548 -0.41 -14.13 -46.17
C SER A 548 -1.63 -14.13 -45.25
N GLU A 549 -2.79 -14.62 -45.72
CA GLU A 549 -3.98 -14.84 -44.90
C GLU A 549 -4.21 -16.33 -44.61
N ILE A 550 -4.73 -16.62 -43.41
CA ILE A 550 -5.06 -17.97 -42.98
C ILE A 550 -6.45 -18.32 -43.51
N ILE A 551 -6.49 -19.23 -44.47
CA ILE A 551 -7.74 -19.65 -45.11
C ILE A 551 -8.34 -20.87 -44.40
N PHE A 552 -7.49 -21.73 -43.83
CA PHE A 552 -7.93 -22.92 -43.11
C PHE A 552 -6.96 -23.26 -41.99
N ASP A 553 -7.49 -23.72 -40.85
CA ASP A 553 -6.73 -24.26 -39.73
C ASP A 553 -7.40 -25.55 -39.27
N GLY A 554 -6.67 -26.67 -39.30
CA GLY A 554 -7.23 -27.96 -38.97
C GLY A 554 -6.23 -29.11 -38.99
N GLY A 555 -6.73 -30.33 -39.12
CA GLY A 555 -5.91 -31.54 -39.14
C GLY A 555 -5.73 -32.14 -40.55
N ILE A 556 -4.78 -33.06 -40.67
CA ILE A 556 -4.56 -33.85 -41.88
C ILE A 556 -5.40 -35.13 -41.83
N GLU A 557 -6.24 -35.38 -42.84
CA GLU A 557 -7.03 -36.61 -42.96
C GLU A 557 -6.15 -37.78 -43.43
N SER A 558 -5.34 -37.56 -44.47
CA SER A 558 -4.41 -38.56 -44.98
C SER A 558 -3.17 -37.95 -45.60
N MET A 559 -2.04 -38.65 -45.47
CA MET A 559 -0.75 -38.25 -46.02
C MET A 559 -0.09 -39.45 -46.69
N ARG A 560 0.36 -39.27 -47.94
CA ARG A 560 0.98 -40.32 -48.75
C ARG A 560 2.24 -39.82 -49.45
N HIS A 561 3.22 -40.69 -49.56
CA HIS A 561 4.32 -40.54 -50.51
C HIS A 561 4.15 -41.61 -51.59
N LEU A 562 4.00 -41.19 -52.84
CA LEU A 562 3.65 -42.08 -53.96
C LEU A 562 2.37 -42.88 -53.66
N THR A 563 2.50 -44.18 -53.41
CA THR A 563 1.38 -45.09 -53.12
C THR A 563 1.26 -45.48 -51.65
N GLN A 564 2.22 -45.11 -50.80
CA GLN A 564 2.30 -45.55 -49.41
C GLN A 564 1.82 -44.46 -48.43
N ASN A 565 1.08 -44.86 -47.40
CA ASN A 565 0.74 -43.95 -46.29
C ASN A 565 1.99 -43.71 -45.45
N VAL A 566 2.29 -42.44 -45.16
CA VAL A 566 3.48 -42.04 -44.39
C VAL A 566 3.08 -41.28 -43.13
N THR A 567 3.92 -41.36 -42.10
CA THR A 567 3.75 -40.65 -40.82
C THR A 567 4.38 -39.27 -40.84
N GLU A 568 5.42 -39.06 -41.66
CA GLU A 568 6.09 -37.78 -41.85
C GLU A 568 6.54 -37.58 -43.31
N LEU A 569 6.57 -36.33 -43.74
CA LEU A 569 7.24 -35.87 -44.97
C LEU A 569 8.36 -34.93 -44.57
N THR A 570 9.60 -35.24 -44.96
CA THR A 570 10.79 -34.45 -44.64
C THR A 570 11.09 -33.41 -45.72
N ASN A 571 11.99 -32.47 -45.43
CA ASN A 571 12.38 -31.41 -46.35
C ASN A 571 12.74 -31.92 -47.77
N ASN A 572 12.31 -31.18 -48.80
CA ASN A 572 12.39 -31.50 -50.23
C ASN A 572 11.67 -32.78 -50.69
N LEU A 573 10.97 -33.48 -49.80
CA LEU A 573 10.19 -34.65 -50.18
C LEU A 573 8.81 -34.23 -50.70
N GLU A 574 8.33 -34.94 -51.72
CA GLU A 574 7.01 -34.70 -52.31
C GLU A 574 5.97 -35.65 -51.72
N GLY A 575 4.74 -35.21 -51.59
CA GLY A 575 3.68 -36.05 -51.03
C GLY A 575 2.28 -35.56 -51.40
N GLY A 576 1.30 -36.44 -51.23
CA GLY A 576 -0.12 -36.11 -51.31
C GLY A 576 -0.69 -35.91 -49.91
N ILE A 577 -1.25 -34.74 -49.64
CA ILE A 577 -1.93 -34.40 -48.38
C ILE A 577 -3.42 -34.17 -48.67
N VAL A 578 -4.28 -34.73 -47.81
CA VAL A 578 -5.72 -34.45 -47.77
C VAL A 578 -6.04 -33.77 -46.45
N LEU A 579 -6.61 -32.56 -46.52
CA LEU A 579 -7.02 -31.79 -45.35
C LEU A 579 -8.37 -32.29 -44.82
N ASN A 580 -8.51 -32.33 -43.50
CA ASN A 580 -9.74 -32.81 -42.86
C ASN A 580 -10.88 -31.79 -43.04
N GLY A 581 -11.91 -32.17 -43.79
CA GLY A 581 -13.13 -31.36 -43.97
C GLY A 581 -12.97 -30.10 -44.82
N TYR A 582 -11.81 -29.91 -45.49
CA TYR A 582 -11.55 -28.75 -46.34
C TYR A 582 -11.06 -29.15 -47.74
N HIS A 583 -11.64 -28.54 -48.77
CA HIS A 583 -11.44 -28.96 -50.17
C HIS A 583 -11.11 -27.80 -51.13
N GLU A 584 -11.07 -26.55 -50.66
CA GLU A 584 -10.80 -25.36 -51.47
C GLU A 584 -9.31 -25.01 -51.53
N ILE A 585 -8.49 -25.98 -51.95
CA ILE A 585 -7.05 -25.81 -52.15
C ILE A 585 -6.72 -25.31 -53.56
N GLN A 586 -5.69 -24.45 -53.67
CA GLN A 586 -5.16 -23.89 -54.91
C GLN A 586 -3.66 -24.19 -55.05
N ILE A 587 -3.15 -24.08 -56.28
CA ILE A 587 -1.70 -24.16 -56.56
C ILE A 587 -1.03 -22.90 -55.97
N GLU A 588 0.20 -23.06 -55.46
CA GLU A 588 0.99 -22.05 -54.72
C GLU A 588 0.54 -21.78 -53.26
N ASP A 589 -0.56 -22.36 -52.78
CA ASP A 589 -0.91 -22.28 -51.35
C ASP A 589 0.22 -22.87 -50.48
N ILE A 590 0.43 -22.31 -49.29
CA ILE A 590 1.43 -22.78 -48.32
C ILE A 590 0.70 -23.50 -47.18
N LEU A 591 1.16 -24.70 -46.85
CA LEU A 591 0.73 -25.47 -45.70
C LEU A 591 1.78 -25.36 -44.60
N GLU A 592 1.43 -24.75 -43.47
CA GLU A 592 2.28 -24.64 -42.28
C GLU A 592 1.84 -25.67 -41.24
N CYS A 593 2.76 -26.51 -40.82
CA CYS A 593 2.52 -27.57 -39.85
C CYS A 593 3.05 -27.15 -38.47
N TYR A 594 2.20 -27.22 -37.46
CA TYR A 594 2.54 -26.81 -36.11
C TYR A 594 2.01 -27.79 -35.05
N GLU A 595 2.67 -27.82 -33.90
CA GLU A 595 2.25 -28.56 -32.71
C GLU A 595 1.95 -27.58 -31.57
N LEU A 596 0.93 -27.88 -30.79
CA LEU A 596 0.64 -27.19 -29.54
C LEU A 596 1.46 -27.87 -28.44
N LYS A 597 2.43 -27.16 -27.86
CA LYS A 597 3.23 -27.60 -26.72
C LYS A 597 2.76 -26.98 -25.43
#